data_AF-A0A8H5EWE3-F1
#
_entry.id   AF-A0A8H5EWE3-F1
#
_cell.length_a   1.000
_cell.length_b   1.000
_cell.length_c   1.000
_cell.angle_alpha   90.00
_cell.angle_beta   90.00
_cell.angle_gamma   90.00
#
_symmetry.space_group_name_H-M   'P 1'
#
loop_
_entity.id
_entity.type
_entity.pdbx_description
1 polymer ?
#
loop_
_entity_poly.entity_id
_entity_poly.type
_entity_poly.pdbx_seq_one_letter_code
_entity_poly.pdbx_strand_id
1 'polypeptide(L)'
;MDKYLKSIRVGEEIERLNVEVRCFATFLYDEDVFLRKKEKQLLSTNPPLARAVYELERARFNYHHSITIQKIYKLSGFTGQKGIGKQAKETSTTVHSPLSATFPTLQPMLTDANAHELVSAQPDSNNEFEEEQADEDEEVAALTGIYGVLTMAEGSQDAPPDVRQ
;
A
#
# COMPACT_ATOMS: atom_id res chain seq x y z
N MET A 1 -27.73 -28.32 13.58
CA MET A 1 -27.46 -27.26 14.57
C MET A 1 -26.64 -26.10 13.98
N ASP A 2 -25.98 -26.25 12.82
CA ASP A 2 -25.00 -25.27 12.33
C ASP A 2 -25.56 -24.02 11.63
N LYS A 3 -26.75 -24.10 11.02
CA LYS A 3 -27.29 -22.99 10.21
C LYS A 3 -27.56 -21.74 11.04
N TYR A 4 -28.05 -21.91 12.28
CA TYR A 4 -28.34 -20.81 13.19
C TYR A 4 -27.06 -20.08 13.63
N LEU A 5 -26.03 -20.82 14.06
CA LEU A 5 -24.75 -20.23 14.47
C LEU A 5 -24.03 -19.55 13.30
N LYS A 6 -24.11 -20.11 12.09
CA LYS A 6 -23.60 -19.47 10.86
C LYS A 6 -24.31 -18.15 10.60
N SER A 7 -25.63 -18.10 10.77
CA SER A 7 -26.40 -16.87 10.59
C SER A 7 -25.99 -15.76 11.57
N ILE A 8 -25.71 -16.11 12.83
CA ILE A 8 -25.22 -15.15 13.83
C ILE A 8 -23.86 -14.61 13.42
N ARG A 9 -22.91 -15.50 13.09
CA ARG A 9 -21.55 -15.09 12.70
C ARG A 9 -21.53 -14.20 11.46
N VAL A 10 -22.41 -14.44 10.50
CA VAL A 10 -22.53 -13.58 9.31
C VAL A 10 -22.89 -12.15 9.70
N GLY A 11 -23.81 -11.96 10.67
CA GLY A 11 -24.17 -10.63 11.17
C GLY A 11 -22.98 -9.94 11.84
N GLU A 12 -22.31 -10.63 12.76
CA GLU A 12 -21.12 -10.12 13.45
C GLU A 12 -20.00 -9.73 12.48
N GLU A 13 -19.77 -10.57 11.47
CA GLU A 13 -18.73 -10.35 10.47
C GLU A 13 -19.04 -9.15 9.57
N ILE A 14 -20.31 -8.94 9.19
CA ILE A 14 -20.73 -7.74 8.44
C ILE A 14 -20.46 -6.48 9.27
N GLU A 15 -20.80 -6.49 10.56
CA GLU A 15 -20.54 -5.36 11.46
C GLU A 15 -19.05 -5.08 11.61
N ARG A 16 -18.24 -6.12 11.78
CA ARG A 16 -16.78 -6.03 11.86
C ARG A 16 -16.17 -5.44 10.59
N LEU A 17 -16.56 -5.96 9.42
CA LEU A 17 -16.07 -5.50 8.12
C LEU A 17 -16.47 -4.05 7.83
N ASN A 18 -17.67 -3.62 8.22
CA ASN A 18 -18.09 -2.23 8.10
C ASN A 18 -17.16 -1.26 8.83
N VAL A 19 -16.70 -1.64 10.03
CA VAL A 19 -15.72 -0.86 10.79
C VAL A 19 -14.35 -0.91 10.11
N GLU A 20 -13.91 -2.10 9.69
CA GLU A 20 -12.60 -2.31 9.09
C GLU A 20 -12.42 -1.54 7.76
N VAL A 21 -13.43 -1.55 6.89
CA VAL A 21 -13.41 -0.78 5.62
C VAL A 21 -13.22 0.71 5.90
N ARG A 22 -13.85 1.24 6.96
CA ARG A 22 -13.70 2.64 7.34
C ARG A 22 -12.32 2.93 7.94
N CYS A 23 -11.81 2.05 8.80
CA CYS A 23 -10.46 2.17 9.34
C CYS A 23 -9.42 2.14 8.23
N PHE A 24 -9.58 1.24 7.26
CA PHE A 24 -8.69 1.13 6.11
C PHE A 24 -8.76 2.37 5.20
N ALA A 25 -9.95 2.92 4.94
CA ALA A 25 -10.10 4.18 4.23
C ALA A 25 -9.38 5.35 4.94
N THR A 26 -9.41 5.36 6.27
CA THR A 26 -8.72 6.35 7.10
C THR A 26 -7.21 6.20 6.97
N PHE A 27 -6.71 4.98 7.10
CA PHE A 27 -5.30 4.66 6.95
C PHE A 27 -4.75 5.10 5.59
N LEU A 28 -5.41 4.77 4.49
CA LEU A 28 -4.98 5.18 3.14
C LEU A 28 -4.91 6.69 2.98
N TYR A 29 -5.89 7.40 3.54
CA TYR A 29 -5.91 8.86 3.52
C TYR A 29 -4.75 9.46 4.31
N ASP A 30 -4.53 8.98 5.53
CA ASP A 30 -3.47 9.47 6.41
C ASP A 30 -2.08 9.15 5.84
N GLU A 31 -1.92 7.97 5.22
CA GLU A 31 -0.70 7.59 4.53
C GLU A 31 -0.43 8.51 3.32
N ASP A 32 -1.41 8.76 2.46
CA ASP A 32 -1.25 9.67 1.30
C ASP A 32 -0.87 11.09 1.77
N VAL A 33 -1.54 11.62 2.80
CA VAL A 33 -1.22 12.92 3.38
C VAL A 33 0.21 12.94 3.95
N PHE A 34 0.62 11.90 4.65
CA PHE A 34 1.96 11.78 5.22
C PHE A 34 3.03 11.74 4.13
N LEU A 35 2.86 10.90 3.11
CA LEU A 35 3.82 10.73 2.02
C LEU A 35 3.96 12.03 1.21
N ARG A 36 2.85 12.69 0.85
CA ARG A 36 2.90 13.99 0.16
C ARG A 36 3.58 15.08 0.99
N LYS A 37 3.38 15.06 2.31
CA LYS A 37 4.07 15.98 3.22
C LYS A 37 5.57 15.72 3.21
N LYS A 38 5.99 14.44 3.24
CA LYS A 38 7.40 14.05 3.17
C LYS A 38 8.02 14.41 1.83
N GLU A 39 7.36 14.10 0.72
CA GLU A 39 7.79 14.51 -0.62
C GLU A 39 8.07 16.02 -0.67
N LYS A 40 7.11 16.86 -0.24
CA LYS A 40 7.28 18.33 -0.23
C LYS A 40 8.46 18.80 0.63
N GLN A 41 8.71 18.16 1.76
CA GLN A 41 9.86 18.46 2.62
C GLN A 41 11.17 18.13 1.91
N LEU A 42 11.24 16.95 1.28
CA LEU A 42 12.44 16.48 0.60
C LEU A 42 12.68 17.18 -0.74
N LEU A 43 11.66 17.71 -1.41
CA LEU A 43 11.77 18.31 -2.73
C LEU A 43 12.82 19.43 -2.79
N SER A 44 12.95 20.21 -1.72
CA SER A 44 13.93 21.30 -1.60
C SER A 44 15.37 20.83 -1.39
N THR A 45 15.58 19.65 -0.80
CA THR A 45 16.89 19.15 -0.36
C THR A 45 17.43 18.07 -1.28
N ASN A 46 16.57 17.16 -1.74
CA ASN A 46 16.90 16.05 -2.61
C ASN A 46 15.68 15.66 -3.47
N PRO A 47 15.50 16.29 -4.64
CA PRO A 47 14.36 16.02 -5.52
C PRO A 47 14.23 14.56 -5.98
N PRO A 48 15.33 13.84 -6.32
CA PRO A 48 15.24 12.41 -6.65
C PRO A 48 14.65 11.57 -5.52
N LEU A 49 15.10 11.79 -4.28
CA LEU A 49 14.59 11.06 -3.12
C LEU A 49 13.13 11.44 -2.81
N ALA A 50 12.74 12.70 -3.01
CA ALA A 50 11.36 13.14 -2.86
C ALA A 50 10.43 12.35 -3.79
N ARG A 51 10.83 12.21 -5.07
CA ARG A 51 10.07 11.42 -6.05
C ARG A 51 10.01 9.94 -5.71
N ALA A 52 11.10 9.38 -5.17
CA ALA A 52 11.14 7.99 -4.71
C ALA A 52 10.17 7.73 -3.54
N VAL A 53 10.02 8.69 -2.61
CA VAL A 53 9.10 8.59 -1.47
C VAL A 53 7.63 8.53 -1.92
N TYR A 54 7.29 9.18 -3.04
CA TYR A 54 5.95 9.18 -3.61
C TYR A 54 5.89 8.40 -4.93
N GLU A 55 6.71 7.35 -5.06
CA GLU A 55 6.81 6.57 -6.30
C GLU A 55 5.44 6.08 -6.79
N LEU A 56 5.35 5.98 -8.12
CA LEU A 56 4.10 5.73 -8.84
C LEU A 56 3.39 4.45 -8.38
N GLU A 57 4.14 3.44 -7.97
CA GLU A 57 3.57 2.19 -7.44
C GLU A 57 2.71 2.43 -6.19
N ARG A 58 3.15 3.31 -5.29
CA ARG A 58 2.44 3.61 -4.06
C ARG A 58 1.21 4.48 -4.31
N ALA A 59 1.33 5.44 -5.23
CA ALA A 59 0.19 6.22 -5.70
C ALA A 59 -0.87 5.33 -6.38
N ARG A 60 -0.43 4.39 -7.23
CA ARG A 60 -1.30 3.40 -7.90
C ARG A 60 -1.98 2.48 -6.89
N PHE A 61 -1.24 1.97 -5.92
CA PHE A 61 -1.79 1.14 -4.85
C PHE A 61 -2.91 1.88 -4.09
N ASN A 62 -2.63 3.10 -3.61
CA ASN A 62 -3.64 3.88 -2.89
C ASN A 62 -4.85 4.20 -3.75
N TYR A 63 -4.64 4.50 -5.04
CA TYR A 63 -5.71 4.75 -5.99
C TYR A 63 -6.62 3.52 -6.18
N HIS A 64 -6.05 2.36 -6.47
CA HIS A 64 -6.81 1.12 -6.66
C HIS A 64 -7.65 0.75 -5.42
N HIS A 65 -7.05 0.87 -4.23
CA HIS A 65 -7.77 0.60 -2.98
C HIS A 65 -8.86 1.64 -2.72
N SER A 66 -8.63 2.92 -3.06
CA SER A 66 -9.65 3.96 -2.94
C SER A 66 -10.88 3.68 -3.80
N ILE A 67 -10.68 3.20 -5.04
CA ILE A 67 -11.77 2.77 -5.94
C ILE A 67 -12.50 1.58 -5.34
N THR A 68 -11.76 0.60 -4.83
CA THR A 68 -12.35 -0.62 -4.25
C THR A 68 -13.23 -0.28 -3.05
N ILE A 69 -12.78 0.60 -2.17
CA ILE A 69 -13.57 1.10 -1.04
C ILE A 69 -14.83 1.84 -1.53
N GLN A 70 -14.71 2.66 -2.58
CA GLN A 70 -15.89 3.31 -3.17
C GLN A 70 -16.88 2.31 -3.75
N LYS A 71 -16.41 1.21 -4.36
CA LYS A 71 -17.27 0.11 -4.83
C LYS A 71 -17.98 -0.55 -3.65
N ILE A 72 -17.28 -0.84 -2.55
CA ILE A 72 -17.87 -1.40 -1.31
C ILE A 72 -18.97 -0.47 -0.77
N TYR A 73 -18.72 0.85 -0.69
CA TYR A 73 -19.71 1.83 -0.24
C TYR A 73 -20.96 1.93 -1.13
N LYS A 74 -20.91 1.43 -2.37
CA LYS A 74 -22.03 1.42 -3.31
C LYS A 74 -22.83 0.12 -3.27
N LEU A 75 -22.37 -0.90 -2.54
CA LEU A 75 -23.12 -2.16 -2.40
C LEU A 75 -24.46 -1.92 -1.69
N SER A 76 -25.53 -2.53 -2.21
CA SER A 76 -26.90 -2.37 -1.69
C SER A 76 -27.10 -2.87 -0.26
N GLY A 77 -26.19 -3.72 0.24
CA GLY A 77 -26.19 -4.25 1.60
C GLY A 77 -25.21 -3.57 2.56
N PHE A 78 -24.50 -2.52 2.13
CA PHE A 78 -23.54 -1.84 3.00
C PHE A 78 -24.26 -0.97 4.03
N THR A 79 -24.08 -1.31 5.32
CA THR A 79 -24.70 -0.62 6.45
C THR A 79 -23.71 0.20 7.28
N GLY A 80 -22.42 0.15 6.96
CA GLY A 80 -21.37 0.88 7.66
C GLY A 80 -21.38 2.39 7.40
N GLN A 81 -20.58 3.11 8.20
CA GLN A 81 -20.36 4.53 7.96
C GLN A 81 -19.35 4.74 6.83
N LYS A 82 -19.72 5.57 5.85
CA LYS A 82 -18.87 5.91 4.70
C LYS A 82 -17.88 7.02 5.04
N GLY A 83 -16.74 7.01 4.35
CA GLY A 83 -15.72 8.06 4.42
C GLY A 83 -14.69 7.85 5.51
N ILE A 84 -13.93 8.90 5.81
CA ILE A 84 -12.77 8.85 6.69
C ILE A 84 -13.23 8.90 8.16
N GLY A 85 -12.60 8.07 9.01
CA GLY A 85 -12.75 8.06 10.46
C GLY A 85 -11.99 9.21 11.11
N LYS A 86 -12.34 9.52 12.36
CA LYS A 86 -11.50 10.40 13.18
C LYS A 86 -10.52 9.52 13.94
N GLN A 87 -9.22 9.68 13.70
CA GLN A 87 -8.25 9.12 14.63
C GLN A 87 -8.44 9.77 16.00
N ALA A 88 -8.47 8.97 17.06
CA ALA A 88 -8.42 9.51 18.42
C ALA A 88 -7.05 10.20 18.56
N LYS A 89 -7.04 11.53 18.72
CA LYS A 89 -5.81 12.25 19.06
C LYS A 89 -5.26 11.62 20.33
N GLU A 90 -4.11 10.96 20.25
CA GLU A 90 -3.34 10.61 21.42
C GLU A 90 -3.07 11.90 22.20
N THR A 91 -3.73 12.07 23.33
CA THR A 91 -3.33 13.06 24.32
C THR A 91 -2.04 12.54 24.93
N SER A 92 -0.90 12.82 24.27
CA SER A 92 0.43 12.47 24.75
C SER A 92 0.68 13.17 26.09
N THR A 93 0.31 12.50 27.18
CA THR A 93 0.94 12.71 28.47
C THR A 93 2.13 11.75 28.49
N THR A 94 3.32 12.34 28.41
CA THR A 94 4.62 11.70 28.56
C THR A 94 4.64 10.65 29.66
N VAL A 95 4.92 9.39 29.32
CA VAL A 95 5.74 8.46 30.13
C VAL A 95 6.24 7.28 29.27
N HIS A 96 7.55 7.33 28.97
CA HIS A 96 8.53 6.25 28.85
C HIS A 96 8.33 5.00 27.96
N SER A 97 9.28 4.90 27.02
CA SER A 97 9.98 3.72 26.46
C SER A 97 9.30 2.85 25.40
N PRO A 98 9.95 2.64 24.23
CA PRO A 98 9.53 1.65 23.25
C PRO A 98 9.89 0.24 23.74
N LEU A 99 8.89 -0.63 23.82
CA LEU A 99 9.10 -2.07 23.89
C LEU A 99 9.79 -2.50 22.60
N SER A 100 11.10 -2.67 22.70
CA SER A 100 11.92 -3.36 21.70
C SER A 100 11.39 -4.78 21.53
N ALA A 101 10.73 -5.06 20.41
CA ALA A 101 10.44 -6.42 20.00
C ALA A 101 11.78 -7.13 19.74
N THR A 102 12.28 -7.85 20.75
CA THR A 102 13.43 -8.73 20.60
C THR A 102 13.01 -9.90 19.73
N PHE A 103 13.31 -9.84 18.44
CA PHE A 103 13.34 -11.04 17.61
C PHE A 103 14.33 -12.03 18.26
N PRO A 104 13.98 -13.31 18.43
CA PRO A 104 14.92 -14.28 18.98
C PRO A 104 16.13 -14.39 18.04
N THR A 105 17.26 -13.85 18.50
CA THR A 105 18.57 -14.03 17.89
C THR A 105 18.87 -15.53 17.84
N LEU A 106 18.92 -16.10 16.64
CA LEU A 106 19.43 -17.46 16.43
C LEU A 106 20.90 -17.47 16.86
N GLN A 107 21.20 -18.09 18.00
CA GLN A 107 22.56 -18.35 18.43
C GLN A 107 23.19 -19.38 17.49
N PRO A 108 24.46 -19.22 17.05
CA PRO A 108 25.16 -20.26 16.31
C PRO A 108 25.64 -21.31 17.32
N MET A 109 24.93 -22.44 17.42
CA MET A 109 25.43 -23.61 18.12
C MET A 109 26.46 -24.31 17.22
N LEU A 110 27.72 -24.21 17.61
CA LEU A 110 28.77 -25.11 17.16
C LEU A 110 28.45 -26.52 17.68
N THR A 111 28.25 -27.48 16.77
CA THR A 111 28.46 -28.90 17.08
C THR A 111 29.18 -29.59 15.93
N ASP A 112 30.26 -30.24 16.33
CA ASP A 112 31.20 -31.03 15.55
C ASP A 112 30.54 -32.28 14.93
N ALA A 113 31.27 -32.87 14.00
CA ALA A 113 30.83 -33.80 12.97
C ALA A 113 30.35 -35.20 13.42
N ASN A 114 29.67 -35.85 12.46
CA ASN A 114 29.42 -37.29 12.28
C ASN A 114 28.30 -37.97 13.10
N ALA A 115 27.18 -38.26 12.44
CA ALA A 115 26.81 -39.63 12.06
C ALA A 115 25.62 -39.64 11.09
N HIS A 116 25.67 -40.62 10.20
CA HIS A 116 24.92 -40.80 8.97
C HIS A 116 23.63 -41.59 9.25
N GLU A 117 22.43 -41.07 8.92
CA GLU A 117 21.31 -41.96 8.58
C GLU A 117 20.26 -41.26 7.69
N LEU A 118 20.15 -41.80 6.48
CA LEU A 118 19.23 -41.41 5.42
C LEU A 118 17.88 -42.11 5.65
N VAL A 119 16.79 -41.36 5.82
CA VAL A 119 15.45 -41.86 5.52
C VAL A 119 14.67 -40.83 4.72
N SER A 120 14.30 -41.28 3.53
CA SER A 120 13.48 -40.71 2.47
C SER A 120 12.12 -40.16 2.92
N ALA A 121 11.77 -38.96 2.45
CA ALA A 121 10.41 -38.62 2.03
C ALA A 121 10.46 -37.48 0.99
N GLN A 122 9.92 -37.75 -0.20
CA GLN A 122 9.90 -36.85 -1.35
C GLN A 122 9.01 -35.61 -1.15
N PRO A 123 9.33 -34.46 -1.78
CA PRO A 123 8.34 -33.42 -2.05
C PRO A 123 7.71 -33.68 -3.41
N ASP A 124 6.45 -34.12 -3.42
CA ASP A 124 5.62 -34.07 -4.62
C ASP A 124 4.29 -33.44 -4.24
N SER A 125 4.13 -32.17 -4.62
CA SER A 125 2.85 -31.58 -5.00
C SER A 125 3.14 -30.21 -5.59
N ASN A 126 3.22 -30.18 -6.92
CA ASN A 126 2.98 -29.01 -7.74
C ASN A 126 1.83 -28.17 -7.15
N ASN A 127 2.11 -26.92 -6.81
CA ASN A 127 1.09 -25.89 -6.72
C ASN A 127 1.44 -24.87 -7.82
N GLU A 128 1.07 -25.24 -9.04
CA GLU A 128 1.03 -24.38 -10.20
C GLU A 128 -0.06 -23.32 -9.93
N PHE A 129 0.37 -22.14 -9.45
CA PHE A 129 -0.48 -20.97 -9.42
C PHE A 129 -0.54 -20.47 -10.87
N GLU A 130 -1.61 -20.85 -11.58
CA GLU A 130 -2.00 -20.13 -12.80
C GLU A 130 -2.41 -18.72 -12.38
N GLU A 131 -1.49 -17.76 -12.51
CA GLU A 131 -1.82 -16.35 -12.53
C GLU A 131 -2.66 -16.10 -13.78
N GLU A 132 -3.98 -15.96 -13.61
CA GLU A 132 -4.85 -15.37 -14.62
C GLU A 132 -4.34 -13.94 -14.88
N GLN A 133 -3.55 -13.77 -15.94
CA GLN A 133 -3.23 -12.47 -16.52
C GLN A 133 -4.55 -11.86 -17.01
N ALA A 134 -5.13 -10.98 -16.21
CA ALA A 134 -6.15 -10.08 -16.67
C ALA A 134 -5.49 -9.09 -17.63
N ASP A 135 -5.92 -9.11 -18.90
CA ASP A 135 -5.53 -8.16 -19.93
C ASP A 135 -5.87 -6.72 -19.49
N GLU A 136 -4.93 -6.01 -18.86
CA GLU A 136 -5.07 -4.59 -18.47
C GLU A 136 -4.31 -3.65 -19.42
N ASP A 137 -4.03 -4.07 -20.65
CA ASP A 137 -3.24 -3.28 -21.61
C ASP A 137 -3.99 -2.07 -22.21
N GLU A 138 -5.30 -1.92 -21.99
CA GLU A 138 -6.08 -0.86 -22.65
C GLU A 138 -6.18 0.47 -21.86
N GLU A 139 -6.07 0.48 -20.52
CA GLU A 139 -6.15 1.73 -19.74
C GLU A 139 -4.79 2.40 -19.45
N VAL A 140 -3.67 1.68 -19.53
CA VAL A 140 -2.34 2.24 -19.26
C VAL A 140 -1.89 3.22 -20.37
N ALA A 141 -2.41 3.04 -21.59
CA ALA A 141 -2.12 3.90 -22.73
C ALA A 141 -2.69 5.32 -22.57
N ALA A 142 -3.88 5.46 -21.98
CA ALA A 142 -4.53 6.76 -21.79
C ALA A 142 -3.77 7.65 -20.79
N LEU A 143 -3.20 7.06 -19.73
CA LEU A 143 -2.42 7.80 -18.73
C LEU A 143 -1.01 8.15 -19.19
N THR A 144 -0.39 7.33 -20.03
CA THR A 144 0.92 7.62 -20.64
C THR A 144 0.83 8.79 -21.62
N GLY A 145 -0.28 8.90 -22.36
CA GLY A 145 -0.53 10.00 -23.31
C GLY A 145 -0.64 11.38 -22.65
N ILE A 146 -1.19 11.46 -21.43
CA ILE A 146 -1.35 12.74 -20.71
C ILE A 146 0.01 13.27 -20.22
N TYR A 147 0.95 12.41 -19.86
CA TYR A 147 2.27 12.85 -19.35
C TYR A 147 3.24 13.26 -20.47
N GLY A 148 3.10 12.71 -21.68
CA GLY A 148 3.93 13.10 -22.84
C GLY A 148 3.69 14.54 -23.35
N VAL A 149 2.46 15.07 -23.16
CA VAL A 149 2.13 16.45 -23.54
C VAL A 149 2.71 17.46 -22.54
N LEU A 150 2.82 17.10 -21.26
CA LEU A 150 3.30 18.01 -20.22
C LEU A 150 4.83 18.23 -20.29
N THR A 151 5.60 17.24 -20.74
CA THR A 151 7.06 17.32 -20.82
C THR A 151 7.58 18.13 -22.01
N MET A 152 6.75 18.44 -23.01
CA MET A 152 7.14 19.24 -24.18
C MET A 152 6.92 20.76 -23.98
N ALA A 153 6.30 21.17 -22.87
CA ALA A 153 5.92 22.58 -22.64
C ALA A 153 6.98 23.42 -21.90
N GLU A 154 8.09 22.83 -21.43
CA GLU A 154 9.13 23.54 -20.65
C GLU A 154 10.42 23.84 -21.43
N GLY A 155 10.41 23.75 -22.75
CA GLY A 155 11.62 23.89 -23.58
C GLY A 155 11.54 24.93 -24.70
N SER A 156 11.17 26.19 -24.43
CA SER A 156 11.47 27.28 -25.38
C SER A 156 11.34 28.68 -24.76
N GLN A 157 12.47 29.28 -24.39
CA GLN A 157 12.71 30.74 -24.25
C GLN A 157 14.17 30.92 -23.83
N ASP A 158 15.01 31.79 -24.36
CA ASP A 158 15.11 32.56 -25.59
C ASP A 158 16.60 33.03 -25.59
N ALA A 159 17.29 32.98 -26.73
CA ALA A 159 18.72 33.34 -26.81
C ALA A 159 18.90 34.87 -26.87
N PRO A 160 20.02 35.45 -26.40
CA PRO A 160 20.20 36.90 -26.39
C PRO A 160 20.53 37.44 -27.79
N PRO A 161 20.12 38.68 -28.15
CA PRO A 161 20.38 39.23 -29.47
C PRO A 161 21.82 39.72 -29.61
N ASP A 162 22.48 39.27 -30.68
CA ASP A 162 23.78 39.69 -31.19
C ASP A 162 23.68 41.13 -31.74
N VAL A 163 24.40 42.07 -31.12
CA VAL A 163 24.51 43.47 -31.56
C VAL A 163 25.69 43.57 -32.52
N ARG A 164 25.41 43.59 -33.82
CA ARG A 164 26.39 43.96 -34.85
C ARG A 164 26.28 45.45 -35.19
N GLN A 165 27.46 46.05 -35.25
CA GLN A 165 27.78 47.46 -35.52
C GLN A 165 27.34 47.91 -36.91
#